data_AF-X1CI40-F1
#
_entry.id   AF-X1CI40-F1
#
_cell.length_a   1.000
_cell.length_b   1.000
_cell.length_c   1.000
_cell.angle_alpha   90.00
_cell.angle_beta   90.00
_cell.angle_gamma   90.00
#
_symmetry.space_group_name_H-M   'P 1'
#
loop_
_entity.id
_entity.type
_entity.pdbx_description
1 polymer ?
#
loop_
_entity_poly.entity_id
_entity_poly.type
_entity_poly.pdbx_seq_one_letter_code
_entity_poly.pdbx_strand_id
1 'polypeptide(L)'
;HKVSFNPKNVFDETRPSLRRPLFFPIVSSATLAALLVKRCKGQVEGLIIEGPSAGGHNAPPRGQKKLSPEGEPVYSPRDVIDLAAIKSLGLPFWLAGSYGSPEKLAHARAAGAAGVQVGTLFAFCEESCLREDLKREIIKRCQNGTPSVFTDPVASPAGFPFKVLSISGTLSDPGVYEKRRRQCGLGYLREAYERPDGTLGWRCPAEKPEAYVRKGGNLEDTIGQSVGFVWLIYNLGK
;
A
#
# COMPACT_ATOMS: atom_id res chain seq x y z
N HIS A 1 15.89 -23.73 -19.73
CA HIS A 1 16.57 -22.81 -20.67
C HIS A 1 16.76 -21.45 -20.01
N LYS A 2 17.96 -20.86 -20.05
CA LYS A 2 18.23 -19.53 -19.48
C LYS A 2 18.51 -18.57 -20.63
N VAL A 3 17.60 -17.64 -20.88
CA VAL A 3 17.82 -16.54 -21.83
C VAL A 3 18.53 -15.43 -21.08
N SER A 4 19.66 -14.96 -21.62
CA SER A 4 20.42 -13.84 -21.06
C SER A 4 20.25 -12.63 -21.98
N PHE A 5 19.74 -11.53 -21.43
CA PHE A 5 19.61 -10.27 -22.13
C PHE A 5 20.63 -9.29 -21.56
N ASN A 6 21.62 -8.91 -22.36
CA ASN A 6 22.47 -7.77 -22.04
C ASN A 6 22.04 -6.61 -22.95
N PRO A 7 21.44 -5.54 -22.40
CA PRO A 7 21.04 -4.39 -23.18
C PRO A 7 22.19 -3.85 -24.04
N LYS A 8 23.45 -4.00 -23.61
CA LYS A 8 24.65 -3.57 -24.36
C LYS A 8 24.77 -4.20 -25.74
N ASN A 9 24.26 -5.43 -25.91
CA ASN A 9 24.37 -6.18 -27.15
C ASN A 9 23.30 -5.81 -28.19
N VAL A 10 22.42 -4.86 -27.88
CA VAL A 10 21.24 -4.51 -28.69
C VAL A 10 21.36 -3.13 -29.36
N PHE A 11 22.22 -2.24 -28.86
CA PHE A 11 22.36 -0.90 -29.43
C PHE A 11 23.85 -0.57 -29.63
N ASP A 12 24.21 -0.13 -30.84
CA ASP A 12 25.59 0.11 -31.32
C ASP A 12 26.20 1.45 -30.85
N GLU A 13 25.39 2.35 -30.27
CA GLU A 13 25.83 3.69 -29.90
C GLU A 13 26.28 3.84 -28.43
N THR A 14 27.16 4.80 -28.19
CA THR A 14 27.60 5.25 -26.85
C THR A 14 26.42 5.77 -26.05
N ARG A 15 26.07 5.08 -24.96
CA ARG A 15 24.94 5.46 -24.11
C ARG A 15 25.32 6.47 -23.05
N PRO A 16 24.41 7.37 -22.66
CA PRO A 16 24.60 8.17 -21.47
C PRO A 16 24.73 7.26 -20.24
N SER A 17 25.62 7.61 -19.31
CA SER A 17 25.76 6.88 -18.06
C SER A 17 24.44 6.88 -17.30
N LEU A 18 23.92 5.69 -17.00
CA LEU A 18 22.68 5.56 -16.23
C LEU A 18 22.98 5.87 -14.76
N ARG A 19 22.27 6.86 -14.22
CA ARG A 19 22.27 7.11 -12.78
C ARG A 19 21.37 6.09 -12.10
N ARG A 20 21.85 5.48 -11.03
CA ARG A 20 21.00 4.62 -10.19
C ARG A 20 19.93 5.47 -9.52
N PRO A 21 18.63 5.10 -9.60
CA PRO A 21 17.59 5.75 -8.82
C PRO A 21 17.88 5.64 -7.33
N LEU A 22 17.57 6.69 -6.57
CA LEU A 22 17.59 6.62 -5.12
C LEU A 22 16.50 5.66 -4.64
N PHE A 23 16.78 4.90 -3.59
CA PHE A 23 15.90 3.87 -3.04
C PHE A 23 15.61 4.15 -1.57
N PHE A 24 14.33 4.39 -1.30
CA PHE A 24 13.77 4.66 0.02
C PHE A 24 12.65 3.65 0.31
N PRO A 25 12.96 2.47 0.87
CA PRO A 25 11.93 1.50 1.20
C PRO A 25 11.04 2.00 2.33
N ILE A 26 9.74 1.69 2.21
CA ILE A 26 8.77 1.83 3.29
C ILE A 26 8.83 0.57 4.16
N VAL A 27 9.00 0.77 5.47
CA VAL A 27 9.15 -0.32 6.45
C VAL A 27 8.30 -0.04 7.68
N SER A 28 7.75 -1.12 8.25
CA SER A 28 6.91 -1.10 9.45
C SER A 28 7.56 -1.77 10.66
N SER A 29 8.86 -2.10 10.58
CA SER A 29 9.62 -2.65 11.70
C SER A 29 11.13 -2.41 11.55
N ALA A 30 11.83 -2.29 12.68
CA ALA A 30 13.28 -2.18 12.72
C ALA A 30 14.00 -3.41 12.14
N THR A 31 13.43 -4.61 12.35
CA THR A 31 13.97 -5.86 11.79
C THR A 31 13.94 -5.86 10.27
N LEU A 32 12.83 -5.46 9.65
CA LEU A 32 12.73 -5.35 8.19
C LEU A 32 13.68 -4.27 7.65
N ALA A 33 13.77 -3.13 8.32
CA ALA A 33 14.71 -2.07 7.97
C ALA A 33 16.15 -2.58 7.95
N ALA A 34 16.60 -3.21 9.04
CA ALA A 34 17.94 -3.78 9.16
C ALA A 34 18.22 -4.85 8.09
N LEU A 35 17.22 -5.68 7.78
CA LEU A 35 17.32 -6.70 6.73
C LEU A 35 17.53 -6.06 5.35
N LEU A 36 16.74 -5.04 4.99
CA LEU A 36 16.85 -4.36 3.70
C LEU A 36 18.19 -3.64 3.57
N VAL A 37 18.62 -2.91 4.59
CA VAL A 37 19.93 -2.23 4.61
C VAL A 37 21.06 -3.24 4.44
N LYS A 38 20.98 -4.43 5.06
CA LYS A 38 22.01 -5.46 4.96
C LYS A 38 21.99 -6.26 3.65
N ARG A 39 20.82 -6.51 3.07
CA ARG A 39 20.64 -7.50 1.97
C ARG A 39 20.40 -6.88 0.60
N CYS A 40 20.02 -5.60 0.52
CA CYS A 40 19.76 -4.97 -0.78
C CYS A 40 21.05 -4.95 -1.61
N LYS A 41 21.00 -5.50 -2.83
CA LYS A 41 22.10 -5.41 -3.78
C LYS A 41 22.08 -4.01 -4.39
N GLY A 42 22.82 -3.10 -3.79
CA GLY A 42 22.80 -1.68 -4.12
C GLY A 42 23.00 -0.85 -2.86
N GLN A 43 22.40 0.34 -2.82
CA GLN A 43 22.45 1.22 -1.67
C GLN A 43 21.03 1.64 -1.32
N VAL A 44 20.75 1.68 -0.01
CA VAL A 44 19.54 2.27 0.55
C VAL A 44 19.92 3.67 1.00
N GLU A 45 19.24 4.68 0.47
CA GLU A 45 19.57 6.09 0.75
C GLU A 45 18.93 6.60 2.03
N GLY A 46 17.83 5.97 2.43
CA GLY A 46 17.09 6.30 3.64
C GLY A 46 15.86 5.42 3.78
N LEU A 47 15.09 5.64 4.84
CA LEU A 47 13.97 4.78 5.21
C LEU A 47 12.69 5.58 5.41
N ILE A 48 11.55 5.06 4.96
CA ILE A 48 10.25 5.61 5.32
C ILE A 48 9.64 4.67 6.37
N ILE A 49 9.45 5.19 7.58
CA ILE A 49 8.95 4.44 8.73
C ILE A 49 7.45 4.64 8.83
N GLU A 50 6.67 3.64 8.43
CA GLU A 50 5.23 3.74 8.34
C GLU A 50 4.52 2.98 9.47
N GLY A 51 3.70 3.72 10.23
CA GLY A 51 2.89 3.15 11.30
C GLY A 51 1.47 2.77 10.87
N PRO A 52 0.72 2.01 11.71
CA PRO A 52 -0.64 1.51 11.40
C PRO A 52 -1.71 2.56 11.09
N SER A 53 -1.43 3.83 11.41
CA SER A 53 -2.35 4.93 11.15
C SER A 53 -2.23 5.50 9.73
N ALA A 54 -1.25 5.06 8.94
CA ALA A 54 -1.11 5.46 7.55
C ALA A 54 -2.31 5.03 6.71
N GLY A 55 -2.71 5.85 5.74
CA GLY A 55 -3.74 5.51 4.77
C GLY A 55 -3.24 4.50 3.73
N GLY A 56 -4.17 3.83 3.05
CA GLY A 56 -3.82 2.82 2.05
C GLY A 56 -3.42 1.49 2.65
N HIS A 57 -2.46 0.80 2.03
CA HIS A 57 -1.98 -0.49 2.53
C HIS A 57 -1.26 -0.34 3.86
N ASN A 58 -1.55 -1.23 4.79
CA ASN A 58 -0.82 -1.34 6.04
C ASN A 58 -0.13 -2.69 6.15
N ALA A 59 1.01 -2.70 6.83
CA ALA A 59 1.58 -3.96 7.28
C ALA A 59 0.60 -4.65 8.23
N PRO A 60 0.42 -5.98 8.15
CA PRO A 60 -0.45 -6.69 9.08
C PRO A 60 0.08 -6.58 10.52
N PRO A 61 -0.80 -6.61 11.54
CA PRO A 61 -0.39 -6.64 12.94
C PRO A 61 0.58 -7.78 13.24
N ARG A 62 1.56 -7.52 14.10
CA ARG A 62 2.56 -8.50 14.52
C ARG A 62 1.97 -9.47 15.55
N GLY A 63 2.12 -10.76 15.27
CA GLY A 63 1.68 -11.84 16.14
C GLY A 63 0.39 -12.50 15.65
N GLN A 64 -0.47 -12.91 16.58
CA GLN A 64 -1.76 -13.53 16.22
C GLN A 64 -2.67 -12.49 15.57
N LYS A 65 -3.20 -12.82 14.39
CA LYS A 65 -4.23 -12.02 13.74
C LYS A 65 -5.48 -12.04 14.62
N LYS A 66 -5.86 -10.88 15.14
CA LYS A 66 -7.10 -10.65 15.87
C LYS A 66 -7.85 -9.52 15.21
N LEU A 67 -9.16 -9.67 15.11
CA LEU A 67 -10.06 -8.62 14.65
C LEU A 67 -10.80 -8.01 15.84
N SER A 68 -11.10 -6.73 15.76
CA SER A 68 -12.01 -6.06 16.68
C SER A 68 -13.45 -6.55 16.48
N PRO A 69 -14.40 -6.23 17.38
CA PRO A 69 -15.82 -6.52 17.14
C PRO A 69 -16.35 -5.96 15.82
N GLU A 70 -15.79 -4.85 15.35
CA GLU A 70 -16.11 -4.18 14.09
C GLU A 70 -15.41 -4.82 12.87
N GLY A 71 -14.55 -5.80 13.09
CA GLY A 71 -13.86 -6.54 12.04
C GLY A 71 -12.50 -5.95 11.60
N GLU A 72 -11.96 -4.96 12.31
CA GLU A 72 -10.66 -4.36 11.96
C GLU A 72 -9.47 -5.12 12.57
N PRO A 73 -8.30 -5.19 11.90
CA PRO A 73 -7.08 -5.71 12.51
C PRO A 73 -6.69 -4.97 13.79
N VAL A 74 -6.44 -5.71 14.86
CA VAL A 74 -6.00 -5.15 16.14
C VAL A 74 -4.48 -5.06 16.18
N TYR A 75 -3.97 -3.83 16.19
CA TYR A 75 -2.55 -3.54 16.43
C TYR A 75 -2.27 -3.44 17.93
N SER A 76 -1.08 -3.86 18.33
CA SER A 76 -0.66 -3.98 19.73
C SER A 76 0.61 -3.13 19.99
N PRO A 77 1.08 -3.03 21.24
CA PRO A 77 2.39 -2.42 21.52
C PRO A 77 3.54 -3.07 20.75
N ARG A 78 3.38 -4.34 20.33
CA ARG A 78 4.36 -5.01 19.48
C ARG A 78 4.48 -4.35 18.13
N ASP A 79 3.47 -3.62 17.66
CA ASP A 79 3.43 -2.93 16.36
C ASP A 79 4.10 -1.56 16.39
N VAL A 80 4.40 -1.03 17.57
CA VAL A 80 5.20 0.20 17.72
C VAL A 80 6.62 -0.06 17.19
N ILE A 81 7.11 0.89 16.40
CA ILE A 81 8.43 0.79 15.76
C ILE A 81 9.47 1.38 16.69
N ASP A 82 10.53 0.62 16.95
CA ASP A 82 11.68 1.07 17.74
C ASP A 82 12.51 2.09 16.93
N LEU A 83 12.28 3.37 17.19
CA LEU A 83 12.98 4.45 16.50
C LEU A 83 14.46 4.55 16.90
N ALA A 84 14.84 4.10 18.10
CA ALA A 84 16.25 4.08 18.49
C ALA A 84 17.02 3.03 17.68
N ALA A 85 16.42 1.85 17.47
CA ALA A 85 16.96 0.84 16.58
C ALA A 85 17.04 1.33 15.12
N ILE A 86 16.02 2.03 14.61
CA ILE A 86 16.07 2.64 13.27
C ILE A 86 17.22 3.64 13.17
N LYS A 87 17.36 4.55 14.14
CA LYS A 87 18.45 5.54 14.17
C LYS A 87 19.83 4.89 14.19
N SER A 88 19.98 3.75 14.87
CA SER A 88 21.24 3.01 14.95
C SER A 88 21.72 2.45 13.59
N LEU A 89 20.83 2.37 12.59
CA LEU A 89 21.19 1.96 11.23
C LEU A 89 22.02 3.02 10.48
N GLY A 90 22.11 4.25 11.00
CA GLY A 90 22.96 5.31 10.44
C GLY A 90 22.47 5.92 9.12
N LEU A 91 21.22 5.66 8.73
CA LEU A 91 20.60 6.24 7.54
C LEU A 91 19.56 7.31 7.92
N PRO A 92 19.34 8.34 7.08
CA PRO A 92 18.23 9.25 7.28
C PRO A 92 16.90 8.50 7.17
N PHE A 93 15.92 8.90 7.97
CA PHE A 93 14.59 8.31 7.94
C PHE A 93 13.49 9.35 8.10
N TRP A 94 12.30 9.04 7.59
CA TRP A 94 11.11 9.86 7.66
C TRP A 94 9.98 9.10 8.34
N LEU A 95 9.21 9.76 9.19
CA LEU A 95 8.04 9.14 9.83
C LEU A 95 6.78 9.35 8.99
N ALA A 96 5.97 8.31 8.86
CA ALA A 96 4.75 8.30 8.04
C ALA A 96 3.55 7.74 8.84
N GLY A 97 2.36 8.20 8.47
CA GLY A 97 1.10 7.86 9.14
C GLY A 97 0.76 8.80 10.29
N SER A 98 -0.23 9.66 10.07
CA SER A 98 -0.67 10.70 11.03
C SER A 98 0.42 11.71 11.45
N TYR A 99 1.35 12.02 10.54
CA TYR A 99 2.41 13.02 10.72
C TYR A 99 2.15 14.34 9.95
N GLY A 100 0.89 14.68 9.74
CA GLY A 100 0.48 15.83 8.90
C GLY A 100 0.46 17.20 9.58
N SER A 101 0.85 17.31 10.86
CA SER A 101 0.79 18.58 11.61
C SER A 101 2.19 19.12 11.95
N PRO A 102 2.33 20.43 12.21
CA PRO A 102 3.59 21.03 12.67
C PRO A 102 4.16 20.35 13.92
N GLU A 103 3.31 19.98 14.88
CA GLU A 103 3.71 19.33 16.13
C GLU A 103 4.26 17.93 15.86
N LYS A 104 3.65 17.20 14.92
CA LYS A 104 4.13 15.88 14.51
C LYS A 104 5.45 15.96 13.75
N LEU A 105 5.65 16.99 12.92
CA LEU A 105 6.95 17.23 12.29
C LEU A 105 8.03 17.56 13.34
N ALA A 106 7.71 18.42 14.32
CA ALA A 106 8.63 18.73 15.42
C ALA A 106 8.97 17.47 16.23
N HIS A 107 7.98 16.63 16.54
CA HIS A 107 8.17 15.35 17.20
C HIS A 107 9.08 14.41 16.39
N ALA A 108 8.85 14.28 15.07
CA ALA A 108 9.68 13.45 14.21
C ALA A 108 11.15 13.90 14.22
N ARG A 109 11.39 15.22 14.11
CA ARG A 109 12.73 15.80 14.18
C ARG A 109 13.39 15.56 15.55
N ALA A 110 12.65 15.74 16.64
CA ALA A 110 13.14 15.46 17.99
C ALA A 110 13.51 13.98 18.19
N ALA A 111 12.78 13.06 17.54
CA ALA A 111 13.10 11.64 17.50
C ALA A 111 14.31 11.28 16.60
N GLY A 112 14.90 12.26 15.92
CA GLY A 112 16.06 12.08 15.03
C GLY A 112 15.71 11.77 13.57
N ALA A 113 14.44 11.88 13.17
CA ALA A 113 14.04 11.75 11.78
C ALA A 113 14.47 12.99 10.97
N ALA A 114 14.77 12.78 9.69
CA ALA A 114 15.03 13.86 8.73
C ALA A 114 13.75 14.66 8.40
N GLY A 115 12.58 14.05 8.56
CA GLY A 115 11.30 14.69 8.33
C GLY A 115 10.13 13.72 8.41
N VAL A 116 9.07 14.00 7.64
CA VAL A 116 7.84 13.22 7.59
C VAL A 116 7.43 12.94 6.15
N GLN A 117 6.69 11.85 5.94
CA GLN A 117 5.93 11.61 4.71
C GLN A 117 4.44 11.83 4.99
N VAL A 118 3.79 12.63 4.14
CA VAL A 118 2.37 12.94 4.25
C VAL A 118 1.68 12.46 2.97
N GLY A 119 0.60 11.69 3.13
CA GLY A 119 -0.22 11.19 2.02
C GLY A 119 -1.61 11.81 2.02
N THR A 120 -2.40 11.48 3.05
CA THR A 120 -3.82 11.87 3.14
C THR A 120 -4.07 13.36 2.95
N LEU A 121 -3.27 14.26 3.53
CA LEU A 121 -3.47 15.70 3.34
C LEU A 121 -3.26 16.13 1.88
N PHE A 122 -2.23 15.61 1.21
CA PHE A 122 -2.00 15.90 -0.21
C PHE A 122 -3.07 15.30 -1.12
N ALA A 123 -3.75 14.22 -0.68
CA ALA A 123 -4.92 13.71 -1.38
C ALA A 123 -6.12 14.67 -1.34
N PHE A 124 -6.14 15.65 -0.43
CA PHE A 124 -7.17 16.68 -0.33
C PHE A 124 -6.73 18.06 -0.87
N CYS A 125 -5.52 18.17 -1.42
CA CYS A 125 -5.07 19.39 -2.11
C CYS A 125 -5.85 19.62 -3.41
N GLU A 126 -5.89 20.85 -3.89
CA GLU A 126 -6.61 21.25 -5.11
C GLU A 126 -6.15 20.46 -6.34
N GLU A 127 -4.84 20.21 -6.46
CA GLU A 127 -4.18 19.51 -7.58
C GLU A 127 -4.48 18.00 -7.63
N SER A 128 -4.98 17.43 -6.53
CA SER A 128 -5.29 16.00 -6.52
C SER A 128 -6.53 15.69 -7.37
N CYS A 129 -6.51 14.56 -8.07
CA CYS A 129 -7.62 14.13 -8.93
C CYS A 129 -8.80 13.53 -8.14
N LEU A 130 -8.90 13.74 -6.83
CA LEU A 130 -10.12 13.37 -6.11
C LEU A 130 -11.26 14.31 -6.50
N ARG A 131 -12.47 13.78 -6.55
CA ARG A 131 -13.66 14.59 -6.83
C ARG A 131 -13.84 15.67 -5.78
N GLU A 132 -14.10 16.88 -6.23
CA GLU A 132 -14.18 18.08 -5.39
C GLU A 132 -15.31 18.00 -4.34
N ASP A 133 -16.46 17.43 -4.71
CA ASP A 133 -17.58 17.23 -3.80
C ASP A 133 -17.21 16.28 -2.64
N LEU A 134 -16.46 15.21 -2.94
CA LEU A 134 -15.95 14.28 -1.92
C LEU A 134 -14.90 14.94 -1.03
N LYS A 135 -13.98 15.75 -1.59
CA LYS A 135 -12.99 16.48 -0.77
C LYS A 135 -13.69 17.38 0.25
N ARG A 136 -14.66 18.20 -0.20
CA ARG A 136 -15.40 19.14 0.66
C ARG A 136 -16.18 18.42 1.76
N GLU A 137 -16.90 17.37 1.41
CA GLU A 137 -17.67 16.58 2.37
C GLU A 137 -16.76 15.97 3.45
N ILE A 138 -15.63 15.39 3.06
CA ILE A 138 -14.69 14.79 4.01
C ILE A 138 -14.02 15.84 4.88
N ILE A 139 -13.58 16.96 4.32
CA ILE A 139 -13.00 18.06 5.11
C ILE A 139 -14.00 18.52 6.17
N LYS A 140 -15.29 18.67 5.81
CA LYS A 140 -16.36 19.03 6.75
C LYS A 140 -16.54 17.97 7.85
N ARG A 141 -16.52 16.68 7.52
CA ARG A 141 -16.57 15.59 8.52
C ARG A 141 -15.37 15.62 9.45
N CYS A 142 -14.17 15.83 8.92
CA CYS A 142 -12.96 15.96 9.72
C CYS A 142 -13.04 17.16 10.69
N GLN A 143 -13.53 18.32 10.24
CA GLN A 143 -13.74 19.50 11.09
C GLN A 143 -14.77 19.24 12.21
N ASN A 144 -15.78 18.43 11.93
CA ASN A 144 -16.80 18.04 12.90
C ASN A 144 -16.40 16.85 13.78
N GLY A 145 -15.22 16.26 13.57
CA GLY A 145 -14.77 15.08 14.31
C GLY A 145 -15.54 13.79 13.99
N THR A 146 -16.18 13.70 12.83
CA THR A 146 -17.01 12.57 12.40
C THR A 146 -16.51 11.79 11.16
N PRO A 147 -15.20 11.75 10.81
CA PRO A 147 -14.77 10.85 9.74
C PRO A 147 -14.91 9.39 10.18
N SER A 148 -15.36 8.52 9.27
CA SER A 148 -15.43 7.08 9.51
C SER A 148 -14.40 6.39 8.63
N VAL A 149 -13.45 5.70 9.25
CA VAL A 149 -12.35 5.00 8.59
C VAL A 149 -12.41 3.54 9.02
N PHE A 150 -12.26 2.63 8.06
CA PHE A 150 -12.23 1.20 8.29
C PHE A 150 -10.96 0.59 7.70
N THR A 151 -10.25 -0.19 8.50
CA THR A 151 -9.07 -0.95 8.07
C THR A 151 -9.52 -2.33 7.64
N ASP A 152 -9.80 -2.49 6.35
CA ASP A 152 -10.30 -3.74 5.80
C ASP A 152 -9.19 -4.81 5.78
N PRO A 153 -9.36 -5.94 6.49
CA PRO A 153 -8.35 -7.00 6.57
C PRO A 153 -8.16 -7.79 5.27
N VAL A 154 -9.15 -7.77 4.37
CA VAL A 154 -9.24 -8.67 3.21
C VAL A 154 -9.43 -7.95 1.89
N ALA A 155 -9.70 -6.65 1.89
CA ALA A 155 -9.93 -5.90 0.66
C ALA A 155 -8.84 -6.15 -0.38
N SER A 156 -7.56 -6.23 0.03
CA SER A 156 -6.44 -6.37 -0.91
C SER A 156 -6.11 -7.83 -1.29
N PRO A 157 -5.98 -8.14 -2.60
CA PRO A 157 -5.56 -9.45 -3.10
C PRO A 157 -4.08 -9.70 -2.85
N ALA A 158 -3.32 -8.68 -2.42
CA ALA A 158 -1.95 -8.86 -1.96
C ALA A 158 -1.88 -9.35 -0.49
N GLY A 159 -3.02 -9.53 0.19
CA GLY A 159 -3.10 -10.04 1.56
C GLY A 159 -2.71 -9.04 2.65
N PHE A 160 -2.65 -7.76 2.31
CA PHE A 160 -2.35 -6.67 3.24
C PHE A 160 -3.64 -5.91 3.63
N PRO A 161 -3.83 -5.57 4.91
CA PRO A 161 -4.92 -4.69 5.31
C PRO A 161 -4.90 -3.37 4.54
N PHE A 162 -6.07 -2.82 4.27
CA PHE A 162 -6.21 -1.57 3.52
C PHE A 162 -7.15 -0.60 4.22
N LYS A 163 -6.67 0.61 4.50
CA LYS A 163 -7.43 1.64 5.19
C LYS A 163 -8.31 2.41 4.20
N VAL A 164 -9.62 2.28 4.38
CA VAL A 164 -10.67 2.88 3.54
C VAL A 164 -11.40 3.95 4.33
N LEU A 165 -11.68 5.08 3.68
CA LEU A 165 -12.58 6.09 4.21
C LEU A 165 -14.01 5.75 3.80
N SER A 166 -14.92 5.66 4.77
CA SER A 166 -16.31 5.27 4.54
C SER A 166 -17.14 6.45 4.04
N ILE A 167 -17.47 6.43 2.75
CA ILE A 167 -18.26 7.46 2.08
C ILE A 167 -19.43 6.83 1.32
N SER A 168 -20.64 7.21 1.71
CA SER A 168 -21.88 6.81 1.03
C SER A 168 -21.85 7.15 -0.46
N GLY A 169 -22.37 6.25 -1.29
CA GLY A 169 -22.40 6.45 -2.74
C GLY A 169 -21.05 6.27 -3.45
N THR A 170 -20.00 5.84 -2.75
CA THR A 170 -18.70 5.49 -3.34
C THR A 170 -18.45 3.97 -3.24
N LEU A 171 -17.33 3.48 -3.77
CA LEU A 171 -17.00 2.06 -3.71
C LEU A 171 -16.66 1.55 -2.28
N SER A 172 -16.65 2.42 -1.26
CA SER A 172 -16.53 2.01 0.14
C SER A 172 -17.87 1.53 0.70
N ASP A 173 -18.97 1.81 -0.01
CA ASP A 173 -20.30 1.32 0.31
C ASP A 173 -20.48 -0.07 -0.31
N PRO A 174 -20.76 -1.12 0.50
CA PRO A 174 -20.95 -2.47 0.00
C PRO A 174 -22.03 -2.56 -1.09
N GLY A 175 -23.15 -1.85 -0.93
CA GLY A 175 -24.27 -1.90 -1.88
C GLY A 175 -23.96 -1.23 -3.22
N VAL A 176 -23.01 -0.28 -3.25
CA VAL A 176 -22.49 0.30 -4.49
C VAL A 176 -21.45 -0.63 -5.11
N TYR A 177 -20.56 -1.19 -4.28
CA TYR A 177 -19.49 -2.07 -4.74
C TYR A 177 -20.03 -3.36 -5.37
N GLU A 178 -21.05 -4.00 -4.77
CA GLU A 178 -21.66 -5.23 -5.27
C GLU A 178 -22.29 -5.08 -6.67
N LYS A 179 -22.78 -3.88 -6.99
CA LYS A 179 -23.34 -3.57 -8.33
C LYS A 179 -22.26 -3.39 -9.38
N ARG A 180 -20.99 -3.23 -8.98
CA ARG A 180 -19.87 -3.04 -9.89
C ARG A 180 -19.48 -4.35 -10.55
N ARG A 181 -19.34 -4.32 -11.88
CA ARG A 181 -18.69 -5.40 -12.61
C ARG A 181 -17.19 -5.44 -12.28
N ARG A 182 -16.73 -6.55 -11.68
CA ARG A 182 -15.30 -6.83 -11.47
C ARG A 182 -14.57 -6.90 -12.82
N GLN A 183 -13.71 -5.93 -13.10
CA GLN A 183 -12.84 -5.89 -14.28
C GLN A 183 -11.51 -5.20 -13.94
N CYS A 184 -10.40 -5.91 -14.09
CA CYS A 184 -9.06 -5.38 -13.89
C CYS A 184 -8.32 -5.33 -15.23
N GLY A 185 -8.00 -4.11 -15.69
CA GLY A 185 -7.22 -3.89 -16.92
C GLY A 185 -5.70 -3.90 -16.71
N LEU A 186 -5.22 -3.78 -15.47
CA LEU A 186 -3.80 -3.55 -15.17
C LEU A 186 -3.00 -4.83 -14.92
N GLY A 187 -3.59 -5.79 -14.19
CA GLY A 187 -2.96 -7.08 -13.92
C GLY A 187 -1.75 -7.07 -12.96
N TYR A 188 -1.47 -5.97 -12.27
CA TYR A 188 -0.28 -5.83 -11.40
C TYR A 188 -0.22 -6.77 -10.20
N LEU A 189 -1.37 -7.19 -9.68
CA LEU A 189 -1.48 -8.06 -8.49
C LEU A 189 -1.92 -9.48 -8.87
N ARG A 190 -1.52 -9.94 -10.06
CA ARG A 190 -1.75 -11.33 -10.47
C ARG A 190 -0.65 -12.21 -9.91
N GLU A 191 -1.05 -13.37 -9.45
CA GLU A 191 -0.17 -14.44 -9.00
C GLU A 191 0.00 -15.45 -10.12
N ALA A 192 1.22 -15.96 -10.24
CA ALA A 192 1.52 -17.03 -11.15
C ALA A 192 1.03 -18.35 -10.56
N TYR A 193 0.43 -19.21 -11.38
CA TYR A 193 0.05 -20.56 -10.99
C TYR A 193 0.41 -21.55 -12.11
N GLU A 194 0.66 -22.81 -11.76
CA GLU A 194 0.91 -23.85 -12.74
C GLU A 194 -0.41 -24.42 -13.26
N ARG A 195 -0.56 -24.50 -14.59
CA ARG A 195 -1.73 -25.09 -15.24
C ARG A 195 -1.60 -26.61 -15.32
N PRO A 196 -2.71 -27.35 -15.55
CA PRO A 196 -2.66 -28.81 -15.71
C PRO A 196 -1.72 -29.31 -16.82
N ASP A 197 -1.41 -28.47 -17.82
CA ASP A 197 -0.49 -28.77 -18.92
C ASP A 197 0.99 -28.41 -18.61
N GLY A 198 1.30 -28.02 -17.37
CA GLY A 198 2.62 -27.61 -16.92
C GLY A 198 3.03 -26.19 -17.34
N THR A 199 2.14 -25.44 -18.02
CA THR A 199 2.42 -24.05 -18.42
C THR A 199 2.07 -23.04 -17.33
N LEU A 200 2.65 -21.84 -17.40
CA LEU A 200 2.37 -20.78 -16.44
C LEU A 200 1.06 -20.05 -16.76
N GLY A 201 0.18 -19.99 -15.78
CA GLY A 201 -1.03 -19.17 -15.78
C GLY A 201 -0.94 -17.98 -14.82
N TRP A 202 -1.90 -17.05 -14.94
CA TRP A 202 -2.01 -15.88 -14.07
C TRP A 202 -3.45 -15.72 -13.56
N ARG A 203 -3.60 -15.55 -12.25
CA ARG A 203 -4.88 -15.35 -11.59
C ARG A 203 -4.79 -14.28 -10.51
N CYS A 204 -5.91 -13.70 -10.11
CA CYS A 204 -5.96 -12.69 -9.06
C CYS A 204 -7.22 -12.93 -8.21
N PRO A 205 -7.12 -13.04 -6.88
CA PRO A 205 -8.29 -13.27 -6.02
C PRO A 205 -9.40 -12.22 -6.19
N ALA A 206 -9.05 -11.01 -6.62
CA ALA A 206 -10.01 -9.95 -6.92
C ALA A 206 -10.73 -10.09 -8.27
N GLU A 207 -10.36 -11.02 -9.14
CA GLU A 207 -11.07 -11.20 -10.41
C GLU A 207 -12.51 -11.74 -10.21
N LYS A 208 -13.21 -12.04 -11.31
CA LYS A 208 -14.52 -12.68 -11.21
C LYS A 208 -14.38 -14.04 -10.52
N PRO A 209 -15.18 -14.36 -9.49
CA PRO A 209 -15.02 -15.62 -8.76
C PRO A 209 -15.03 -16.86 -9.66
N GLU A 210 -15.90 -16.89 -10.68
CA GLU A 210 -16.00 -18.01 -11.61
C GLU A 210 -14.75 -18.15 -12.49
N ALA A 211 -14.11 -17.03 -12.83
CA ALA A 211 -12.86 -17.02 -13.59
C ALA A 211 -11.68 -17.47 -12.72
N TYR A 212 -11.63 -17.05 -11.45
CA TYR A 212 -10.61 -17.48 -10.48
C TYR A 212 -10.69 -18.99 -10.24
N VAL A 213 -11.89 -19.54 -10.01
CA VAL A 213 -12.11 -20.98 -9.82
C VAL A 213 -11.76 -21.78 -11.07
N ARG A 214 -12.13 -21.30 -12.27
CA ARG A 214 -11.73 -21.94 -13.55
C ARG A 214 -10.21 -22.02 -13.72
N LYS A 215 -9.45 -21.12 -13.08
CA LYS A 215 -7.99 -21.11 -13.03
C LYS A 215 -7.42 -21.90 -11.84
N GLY A 216 -8.22 -22.79 -11.25
CA GLY A 216 -7.82 -23.68 -10.16
C GLY A 216 -7.60 -22.98 -8.82
N GLY A 217 -8.23 -21.82 -8.59
CA GLY A 217 -8.26 -21.15 -7.29
C GLY A 217 -9.47 -21.56 -6.44
N ASN A 218 -9.41 -21.34 -5.13
CA ASN A 218 -10.54 -21.61 -4.24
C ASN A 218 -11.51 -20.43 -4.21
N LEU A 219 -12.81 -20.70 -4.16
CA LEU A 219 -13.84 -19.64 -4.13
C LEU A 219 -13.67 -18.72 -2.91
N GLU A 220 -13.27 -19.30 -1.77
CA GLU A 220 -13.04 -18.60 -0.51
C GLU A 220 -12.00 -17.48 -0.61
N ASP A 221 -10.96 -17.66 -1.45
CA ASP A 221 -9.92 -16.65 -1.66
C ASP A 221 -10.49 -15.36 -2.26
N THR A 222 -11.66 -15.42 -2.91
CA THR A 222 -12.26 -14.29 -3.64
C THR A 222 -13.21 -13.43 -2.80
N ILE A 223 -13.51 -13.89 -1.58
CA ILE A 223 -14.44 -13.23 -0.65
C ILE A 223 -13.77 -11.98 -0.08
N GLY A 224 -14.49 -10.85 -0.10
CA GLY A 224 -13.98 -9.55 0.36
C GLY A 224 -12.97 -8.87 -0.57
N GLN A 225 -12.41 -9.60 -1.54
CA GLN A 225 -11.40 -9.08 -2.46
C GLN A 225 -11.95 -8.01 -3.40
N SER A 226 -11.28 -6.87 -3.43
CA SER A 226 -11.71 -5.70 -4.19
C SER A 226 -10.99 -5.53 -5.53
N VAL A 227 -11.60 -4.94 -6.56
CA VAL A 227 -10.89 -4.59 -7.81
C VAL A 227 -10.58 -3.10 -7.86
N GLY A 228 -9.31 -2.76 -8.12
CA GLY A 228 -8.89 -1.36 -8.33
C GLY A 228 -8.34 -0.70 -7.06
N PHE A 229 -7.25 -1.26 -6.50
CA PHE A 229 -6.57 -0.75 -5.28
C PHE A 229 -5.97 0.63 -5.38
N VAL A 230 -5.94 1.18 -6.60
CA VAL A 230 -5.49 2.53 -6.78
C VAL A 230 -6.68 3.46 -6.66
N TRP A 231 -7.31 3.46 -5.49
CA TRP A 231 -8.37 4.42 -5.14
C TRP A 231 -7.94 5.88 -5.35
N LEU A 232 -6.63 6.15 -5.31
CA LEU A 232 -6.04 7.45 -5.62
C LEU A 232 -5.81 7.69 -7.14
N ILE A 233 -5.59 6.66 -7.96
CA ILE A 233 -5.32 6.81 -9.41
C ILE A 233 -6.58 6.58 -10.26
N TYR A 234 -7.59 5.85 -9.77
CA TYR A 234 -8.80 5.53 -10.54
C TYR A 234 -9.93 6.55 -10.44
N ASN A 235 -9.76 7.65 -9.69
CA ASN A 235 -10.61 8.85 -9.83
C ASN A 235 -10.13 9.79 -10.94
N LEU A 236 -9.19 9.36 -11.79
CA LEU A 236 -8.98 9.97 -13.10
C LEU A 236 -10.27 9.76 -13.91
N GLY A 237 -11.02 10.84 -14.06
CA GLY A 237 -12.32 10.88 -14.71
C GLY A 237 -12.35 10.11 -16.02
N LYS A 238 -13.42 9.34 -16.19
CA LYS A 238 -14.09 9.25 -17.47
C LYS A 238 -15.43 9.93 -17.32
#